data_AF-A0A368GJ44-F1
#
_entry.id   AF-A0A368GJ44-F1
#
_cell.length_a   1.000
_cell.length_b   1.000
_cell.length_c   1.000
_cell.angle_alpha   90.00
_cell.angle_beta   90.00
_cell.angle_gamma   90.00
#
_symmetry.space_group_name_H-M   'P 1'
#
loop_
_entity.id
_entity.type
_entity.pdbx_description
1 polymer ?
#
loop_
_entity_poly.entity_id
_entity_poly.type
_entity_poly.pdbx_seq_one_letter_code
_entity_poly.pdbx_strand_id
1 'polypeptide(L)' 'MTWFLQRYSYFPSYNIPYFKKITQISGFVEQGKKLGNWFVWGKSPRARIFERDHHTVTDLDSLTKLMR' A
#
# COMPACT_ATOMS: atom_id res chain seq x y z
N MET A 1 12.08 -7.39 5.16
CA MET A 1 11.24 -6.17 5.15
C MET A 1 11.67 -5.13 6.19
N THR A 2 12.53 -5.48 7.14
CA THR A 2 13.07 -4.55 8.16
C THR A 2 13.72 -3.31 7.55
N TRP A 3 14.53 -3.46 6.49
CA TRP A 3 15.14 -2.32 5.79
C TRP A 3 14.09 -1.33 5.25
N PHE A 4 12.95 -1.84 4.77
CA PHE A 4 11.87 -1.01 4.22
C PHE A 4 11.21 -0.21 5.33
N LEU A 5 10.89 -0.86 6.45
CA LEU A 5 10.36 -0.19 7.63
C LEU A 5 11.32 0.89 8.15
N GLN A 6 12.62 0.61 8.21
CA GLN A 6 13.62 1.59 8.62
C GLN A 6 13.71 2.78 7.65
N ARG A 7 13.55 2.54 6.34
CA ARG A 7 13.66 3.58 5.32
C ARG A 7 12.42 4.46 5.21
N TYR A 8 11.23 3.86 5.32
CA TYR A 8 9.95 4.53 5.04
C TYR A 8 9.10 4.77 6.28
N SER A 9 9.48 4.22 7.44
CA SER A 9 8.77 4.35 8.73
C SER A 9 7.40 3.68 8.82
N TYR A 10 6.93 3.02 7.75
CA TYR A 10 5.69 2.22 7.76
C TYR A 10 5.71 1.14 6.68
N PHE A 11 4.80 0.17 6.78
CA PHE A 11 4.57 -0.83 5.73
C PHE A 11 3.05 -1.03 5.54
N PRO A 12 2.46 -0.48 4.48
CA PRO A 12 1.01 -0.53 4.29
C PRO A 12 0.57 -1.84 3.63
N SER A 13 -0.64 -2.29 3.99
CA SER A 13 -1.31 -3.41 3.34
C SER A 13 -2.70 -2.98 2.87
N TYR A 14 -2.98 -3.21 1.59
CA TYR A 14 -4.22 -2.78 0.95
C TYR A 14 -4.66 -3.75 -0.16
N ASN A 15 -4.52 -5.05 0.11
CA ASN A 15 -5.00 -6.14 -0.74
C ASN A 15 -4.42 -6.18 -2.16
N ILE A 16 -3.20 -5.65 -2.35
CA ILE A 16 -2.44 -5.74 -3.59
C ILE A 16 -1.07 -6.35 -3.25
N PRO A 17 -0.58 -7.36 -3.98
CA PRO A 17 0.69 -8.00 -3.67
C PRO A 17 1.88 -7.05 -3.83
N TYR A 18 2.75 -6.97 -2.81
CA TYR A 18 3.99 -6.19 -2.86
C TYR A 18 5.07 -6.86 -3.73
N PHE A 19 5.24 -8.18 -3.60
CA PHE A 19 6.29 -8.91 -4.30
C PHE A 19 5.95 -9.09 -5.78
N LYS A 20 6.82 -8.57 -6.66
CA LYS A 20 6.66 -8.63 -8.12
C LYS A 20 6.29 -10.03 -8.66
N LYS A 21 6.95 -11.08 -8.15
CA LYS A 21 6.66 -12.47 -8.53
C LYS A 21 5.21 -12.86 -8.21
N ILE A 22 4.71 -12.48 -7.04
CA ILE A 22 3.33 -12.76 -6.61
C ILE A 22 2.34 -11.93 -7.44
N THR A 23 2.63 -10.64 -7.67
CA THR A 23 1.81 -9.77 -8.53
C THR A 23 1.63 -10.35 -9.93
N GLN A 24 2.68 -10.96 -10.49
CA GLN A 24 2.64 -11.61 -11.79
C GLN A 24 1.81 -12.89 -11.79
N ILE A 25 2.09 -13.85 -10.90
CA ILE A 25 1.38 -15.14 -10.87
C ILE A 25 -0.10 -14.99 -10.50
N SER A 26 -0.45 -13.97 -9.70
CA SER A 26 -1.84 -13.69 -9.31
C SER A 26 -2.61 -12.86 -10.36
N GLY A 27 -2.00 -12.52 -11.50
CA GLY A 27 -2.67 -11.82 -12.61
C GLY A 27 -2.95 -10.33 -12.38
N PHE A 28 -2.39 -9.71 -11.33
CA PHE A 28 -2.61 -8.29 -11.02
C PHE A 28 -2.02 -7.35 -12.09
N VAL A 29 -0.98 -7.79 -12.81
CA VAL A 29 -0.41 -7.03 -13.93
C VAL A 29 -1.45 -6.84 -15.04
N GLU A 30 -2.16 -7.89 -15.42
CA GLU A 30 -3.19 -7.81 -16.46
C GLU A 30 -4.41 -7.02 -16.01
N GLN A 31 -4.80 -7.15 -14.74
CA GLN A 31 -5.85 -6.32 -14.16
C GLN A 31 -5.47 -4.84 -14.14
N GLY A 32 -4.20 -4.52 -13.85
CA GLY A 32 -3.68 -3.15 -13.91
C GLY A 32 -3.72 -2.55 -15.32
N LYS A 33 -3.54 -3.37 -16.37
CA LYS A 33 -3.72 -2.91 -17.76
C LYS A 33 -5.18 -2.61 -18.10
N LYS A 34 -6.13 -3.40 -17.56
CA LYS A 34 -7.57 -3.27 -17.84
C LYS A 34 -8.24 -2.16 -17.02
N LEU A 35 -7.93 -2.10 -15.73
CA LEU A 35 -8.62 -1.29 -14.72
C LEU A 35 -7.72 -0.21 -14.12
N GLY A 36 -6.51 -0.06 -14.64
CA GLY A 36 -5.58 1.01 -14.29
C GLY A 36 -4.99 0.90 -12.89
N ASN A 37 -4.80 2.06 -12.26
CA ASN A 37 -4.09 2.22 -10.99
C ASN A 37 -4.73 1.46 -9.80
N TRP A 38 -5.97 0.98 -9.92
CA TRP A 38 -6.65 0.22 -8.88
C TRP A 38 -5.93 -1.08 -8.49
N PHE A 39 -5.23 -1.71 -9.43
CA PHE A 39 -4.55 -3.00 -9.21
C PHE A 39 -3.02 -2.86 -9.12
N VAL A 40 -2.51 -1.63 -9.14
CA VAL A 40 -1.08 -1.35 -9.11
C VAL A 40 -0.65 -1.01 -7.68
N TRP A 41 0.30 -1.78 -7.16
CA TRP A 41 0.88 -1.51 -5.84
C TRP A 41 1.53 -0.12 -5.83
N GLY A 42 1.26 0.68 -4.79
CA GLY A 42 1.69 2.08 -4.72
C GLY A 42 0.82 3.09 -5.45
N LYS A 43 -0.13 2.69 -6.31
CA LYS A 43 -1.00 3.64 -7.06
C LYS A 43 -2.49 3.54 -6.74
N SER A 44 -2.91 2.48 -6.07
CA SER A 44 -4.32 2.33 -5.66
C SER A 44 -4.76 3.45 -4.71
N PRO A 45 -6.07 3.75 -4.59
CA PRO A 45 -6.55 4.81 -3.71
C PRO A 45 -6.07 4.66 -2.27
N ARG A 46 -6.10 3.44 -1.70
CA ARG A 46 -5.58 3.16 -0.35
C ARG A 46 -4.08 3.38 -0.25
N ALA A 47 -3.31 3.00 -1.27
CA ALA A 47 -1.87 3.25 -1.29
C ALA A 47 -1.58 4.75 -1.19
N ARG A 48 -2.32 5.57 -1.93
CA ARG A 48 -2.17 7.03 -1.94
C ARG A 48 -2.61 7.68 -0.63
N ILE A 49 -3.66 7.18 0.01
CA ILE A 49 -4.10 7.66 1.34
C ILE A 49 -3.01 7.37 2.37
N PHE A 50 -2.49 6.14 2.40
CA PHE A 50 -1.39 5.81 3.30
C PHE A 50 -0.15 6.65 3.01
N GLU A 51 0.28 6.76 1.76
CA GLU A 51 1.43 7.60 1.37
C GLU A 51 1.27 9.06 1.82
N ARG A 52 0.07 9.61 1.72
CA ARG A 52 -0.24 10.99 2.16
C ARG A 52 -0.26 11.12 3.68
N ASP A 53 -0.93 10.21 4.39
CA ASP A 53 -1.33 10.45 5.79
C ASP A 53 -0.57 9.62 6.82
N HIS A 54 0.26 8.64 6.42
CA HIS A 54 0.92 7.75 7.39
C HIS A 54 1.76 8.50 8.43
N HIS A 55 2.33 9.65 8.06
CA HIS A 55 3.19 10.45 8.92
C HIS A 55 2.41 11.21 10.01
N THR A 56 1.08 11.31 9.90
CA THR A 56 0.23 11.96 10.91
C THR A 56 -0.11 11.03 12.07
N VAL A 57 0.31 9.76 12.01
CA VAL A 57 0.08 8.76 13.07
C VAL A 57 1.23 8.80 14.06
N THR A 58 0.98 9.32 15.25
CA THR A 58 1.96 9.46 16.34
C THR A 58 1.60 8.65 17.57
N ASP A 59 0.37 8.14 17.64
CA ASP A 59 -0.22 7.44 18.77
C ASP A 59 -1.37 6.52 18.30
N LEU A 60 -2.00 5.81 19.24
CA LEU A 60 -3.07 4.85 18.92
C LEU A 60 -4.37 5.52 18.48
N ASP A 61 -4.65 6.74 18.94
CA ASP A 61 -5.87 7.47 18.57
C ASP A 61 -5.78 8.01 17.14
N SER A 62 -4.63 8.59 16.78
CA SER A 62 -4.31 9.01 15.41
C SER A 62 -4.22 7.82 14.45
N LEU A 63 -3.74 6.66 14.89
CA LEU A 63 -3.80 5.42 14.10
C LEU A 63 -5.25 5.02 13.83
N THR A 64 -6.11 5.04 14.85
CA THR A 64 -7.53 4.70 14.72
C THR A 64 -8.24 5.63 13.73
N LYS A 65 -7.92 6.92 13.77
CA LYS A 65 -8.42 7.93 12.84
C LYS A 65 -7.95 7.74 11.40
N LEU A 66 -6.76 7.19 11.17
CA LEU A 66 -6.31 6.85 9.82
C LEU A 66 -7.04 5.60 9.28
N MET A 67 -7.39 4.67 10.16
CA MET A 67 -7.98 3.38 9.79
C MET A 67 -9.51 3.40 9.67
N ARG A 68 -10.19 4.45 10.15
CA ARG A 68 -11.66 4.61 10.15
C ARG A 68 -12.07 6.01 9.70
#